data_AF-A0A9E0CVM1-F1
#
_entry.id   AF-A0A9E0CVM1-F1
#
_cell.length_a   1.000
_cell.length_b   1.000
_cell.length_c   1.000
_cell.angle_alpha   90.00
_cell.angle_beta   90.00
_cell.angle_gamma   90.00
#
_symmetry.space_group_name_H-M   'P 1'
#
loop_
_entity.id
_entity.type
_entity.pdbx_description
1 polymer ?
#
loop_
_entity_poly.entity_id
_entity_poly.type
_entity_poly.pdbx_seq_one_letter_code
_entity_poly.pdbx_strand_id
1 'polypeptide(L)'
;MGDYIVRATAAGGQVRAFAATTKGLVEEAKERHNMSPIATVALGRLLTGGAMMGAMMKNDADILTVQIKGNGPIGSMTVTANPKGEVKG
;
A
#
# COMPACT_ATOMS: atom_id res chain seq x y z
N MET A 1 11.95 -14.15 -4.69
CA MET A 1 11.17 -13.99 -3.45
C MET A 1 10.07 -12.98 -3.76
N GLY A 2 8.80 -13.33 -3.54
CA GLY A 2 7.66 -12.48 -3.88
C GLY A 2 7.42 -11.39 -2.84
N ASP A 3 6.39 -10.57 -3.08
CA ASP A 3 5.95 -9.54 -2.14
C ASP A 3 5.26 -10.16 -0.92
N TYR A 4 5.46 -9.57 0.26
CA TYR A 4 4.89 -10.07 1.52
C TYR A 4 4.81 -8.99 2.59
N ILE A 5 3.94 -9.23 3.58
CA ILE A 5 3.77 -8.40 4.77
C ILE A 5 4.07 -9.23 6.02
N VAL A 6 4.88 -8.68 6.92
CA VAL A 6 5.18 -9.23 8.25
C VAL A 6 4.47 -8.42 9.30
N ARG A 7 3.87 -9.11 10.27
CA ARG A 7 3.27 -8.53 11.47
C ARG A 7 4.04 -9.00 12.69
N ALA A 8 4.44 -8.08 13.54
CA ALA A 8 5.20 -8.38 14.76
C ALA A 8 4.62 -7.65 15.96
N THR A 9 4.89 -8.18 17.16
CA THR A 9 4.59 -7.53 18.44
C THR A 9 5.86 -7.47 19.29
N ALA A 10 5.98 -6.43 20.12
CA ALA A 10 7.10 -6.23 21.04
C ALA A 10 6.60 -5.66 22.38
N ALA A 11 7.50 -5.55 23.36
CA ALA A 11 7.22 -5.00 24.69
C ALA A 11 6.01 -5.67 25.38
N GLY A 12 5.97 -7.01 25.39
CA GLY A 12 4.87 -7.76 26.01
C GLY A 12 3.50 -7.54 25.34
N GLY A 13 3.48 -7.17 24.06
CA GLY A 13 2.25 -6.89 23.31
C GLY A 13 1.81 -5.44 23.30
N GLN A 14 2.56 -4.53 23.93
CA GLN A 14 2.25 -3.10 23.94
C GLN A 14 2.62 -2.39 22.63
N VAL A 15 3.51 -2.97 21.83
CA VAL A 15 3.92 -2.43 20.53
C VAL A 15 3.56 -3.41 19.42
N ARG A 16 2.98 -2.90 18.34
CA ARG A 16 2.68 -3.66 17.11
C ARG A 16 3.41 -3.03 15.94
N ALA A 17 4.11 -3.85 15.17
CA ALA A 17 4.86 -3.41 13.99
C ALA A 17 4.38 -4.15 12.75
N PHE A 18 4.48 -3.48 11.61
CA PHE A 18 4.21 -4.02 10.29
C PHE A 18 5.35 -3.63 9.36
N ALA A 19 5.77 -4.58 8.53
CA ALA A 19 6.74 -4.34 7.48
C ALA A 19 6.26 -5.02 6.20
N ALA A 20 6.46 -4.37 5.06
CA ALA A 20 6.03 -4.89 3.77
C ALA A 20 7.14 -4.76 2.74
N THR A 21 7.33 -5.79 1.92
CA THR A 21 8.11 -5.72 0.68
C THR A 21 7.12 -5.80 -0.48
N THR A 22 7.09 -4.77 -1.32
CA THR A 22 6.08 -4.54 -2.37
C THR A 22 6.72 -4.22 -3.72
N LYS A 23 7.91 -4.77 -3.98
CA LYS A 23 8.67 -4.44 -5.20
C LYS A 23 7.91 -4.88 -6.45
N GLY A 24 7.35 -6.10 -6.44
CA GLY A 24 6.61 -6.64 -7.58
C GLY A 24 5.35 -5.82 -7.88
N LEU A 25 4.58 -5.52 -6.84
CA LEU A 25 3.37 -4.70 -6.90
C LEU A 25 3.63 -3.32 -7.49
N VAL A 26 4.71 -2.65 -7.06
CA VAL A 26 5.04 -1.30 -7.53
C VAL A 26 5.57 -1.32 -8.96
N GLU A 27 6.36 -2.32 -9.35
CA GLU A 27 6.79 -2.51 -10.74
C GLU A 27 5.59 -2.81 -11.65
N GLU A 28 4.67 -3.67 -11.22
CA GLU A 28 3.45 -3.98 -11.96
C GLU A 28 2.58 -2.72 -12.17
N ALA A 29 2.40 -1.91 -11.12
CA ALA A 29 1.68 -0.64 -11.25
C ALA A 29 2.39 0.32 -12.23
N LYS A 30 3.72 0.38 -12.18
CA LYS A 30 4.52 1.21 -13.09
C LYS A 30 4.34 0.80 -14.55
N GLU A 31 4.37 -0.51 -14.83
CA GLU A 31 4.16 -1.03 -16.18
C GLU A 31 2.72 -0.78 -16.66
N ARG A 32 1.72 -1.08 -15.82
CA ARG A 32 0.30 -0.90 -16.16
C ARG A 32 -0.08 0.54 -16.46
N HIS A 33 0.48 1.49 -15.71
CA HIS A 33 0.17 2.92 -15.83
C HIS A 33 1.20 3.71 -16.62
N ASN A 34 2.24 3.06 -17.17
CA ASN A 34 3.37 3.68 -17.88
C ASN A 34 3.94 4.90 -17.12
N MET A 35 4.23 4.72 -15.84
CA MET A 35 4.57 5.82 -14.93
C MET A 35 6.00 6.32 -15.12
N SER A 36 6.20 7.63 -14.89
CA SER A 36 7.53 8.19 -14.71
C SER A 36 8.15 7.73 -13.37
N PRO A 37 9.50 7.76 -13.21
CA PRO A 37 10.15 7.33 -11.98
C PRO A 37 9.64 8.06 -10.72
N ILE A 38 9.28 9.34 -10.85
CA ILE A 38 8.74 10.15 -9.75
C ILE A 38 7.33 9.68 -9.37
N ALA A 39 6.48 9.43 -10.37
CA ALA A 39 5.12 8.91 -10.14
C ALA A 39 5.16 7.49 -9.55
N THR A 40 6.07 6.63 -9.99
CA THR A 40 6.28 5.29 -9.42
C THR A 40 6.62 5.36 -7.94
N VAL A 41 7.51 6.26 -7.53
CA VAL A 41 7.87 6.41 -6.10
C VAL A 41 6.67 6.92 -5.29
N ALA A 42 5.92 7.90 -5.84
CA ALA A 42 4.76 8.47 -5.16
C ALA A 42 3.64 7.42 -4.98
N LEU A 43 3.22 6.77 -6.06
CA LEU A 43 2.19 5.73 -6.02
C LEU A 43 2.66 4.51 -5.24
N GLY A 44 3.94 4.12 -5.37
CA GLY A 44 4.49 2.96 -4.67
C GLY A 44 4.49 3.11 -3.14
N ARG A 45 4.78 4.32 -2.63
CA ARG A 45 4.61 4.64 -1.20
C ARG A 45 3.15 4.50 -0.78
N LEU A 46 2.22 4.97 -1.61
CA LEU A 46 0.79 4.90 -1.32
C LEU A 46 0.25 3.46 -1.38
N LEU A 47 0.66 2.65 -2.35
CA LEU A 47 0.30 1.23 -2.48
C LEU A 47 0.80 0.43 -1.27
N THR A 48 2.06 0.65 -0.88
CA THR A 48 2.66 -0.04 0.27
C THR A 48 1.96 0.35 1.57
N GLY A 49 1.68 1.65 1.77
CA GLY A 49 0.91 2.13 2.91
C GLY A 49 -0.52 1.57 2.92
N GLY A 50 -1.18 1.56 1.76
CA GLY A 50 -2.52 1.00 1.57
C GLY A 50 -2.58 -0.48 1.93
N ALA A 51 -1.64 -1.29 1.43
CA ALA A 51 -1.55 -2.72 1.74
C ALA A 51 -1.35 -2.96 3.24
N MET A 52 -0.45 -2.21 3.88
CA MET A 52 -0.23 -2.30 5.33
C MET A 52 -1.48 -1.93 6.12
N MET A 53 -2.16 -0.83 5.77
CA MET A 53 -3.39 -0.38 6.43
C MET A 53 -4.54 -1.36 6.22
N GLY A 54 -4.69 -1.90 5.01
CA GLY A 54 -5.65 -2.97 4.70
C GLY A 54 -5.43 -4.18 5.60
N ALA A 55 -4.18 -4.65 5.72
CA ALA A 55 -3.81 -5.74 6.63
C ALA A 55 -4.00 -5.42 8.13
N MET A 56 -4.40 -4.21 8.52
CA MET A 56 -4.77 -3.87 9.90
C MET A 56 -6.27 -3.97 10.17
N MET A 57 -7.10 -4.12 9.14
CA MET A 57 -8.55 -4.22 9.26
C MET A 57 -8.98 -5.49 10.01
N LYS A 58 -10.16 -5.44 10.62
CA LYS A 58 -10.63 -6.49 11.54
C LYS A 58 -11.65 -7.41 10.88
N ASN A 59 -12.50 -6.90 9.98
CA ASN A 59 -13.52 -7.71 9.32
C ASN A 59 -13.09 -8.00 7.89
N ASP A 60 -13.38 -9.21 7.39
CA ASP A 60 -13.02 -9.64 6.04
C ASP A 60 -13.68 -8.82 4.91
N ALA A 61 -14.78 -8.13 5.22
CA ALA A 61 -15.51 -7.28 4.29
C ALA A 61 -15.08 -5.80 4.34
N ASP A 62 -14.16 -5.42 5.23
CA ASP A 62 -13.71 -4.03 5.34
C ASP A 62 -12.96 -3.61 4.07
N ILE A 63 -13.24 -2.44 3.53
CA ILE A 63 -12.51 -1.87 2.39
C ILE A 63 -11.99 -0.50 2.80
N LEU A 64 -10.69 -0.29 2.60
CA LEU A 64 -10.04 1.00 2.79
C LEU A 64 -9.77 1.65 1.45
N THR A 65 -10.14 2.91 1.28
CA THR A 65 -9.68 3.73 0.16
C THR A 65 -8.97 4.97 0.68
N VAL A 66 -7.75 5.19 0.21
CA VAL A 66 -6.91 6.34 0.54
C VAL A 66 -6.73 7.17 -0.71
N GLN A 67 -7.02 8.46 -0.60
CA GLN A 67 -6.87 9.40 -1.71
C GLN A 67 -5.97 10.55 -1.28
N ILE A 68 -4.92 10.79 -2.07
CA ILE A 68 -4.07 11.96 -1.96
C ILE A 68 -4.43 12.90 -3.09
N LYS A 69 -4.87 14.11 -2.76
CA LYS A 69 -5.17 15.17 -3.73
C LYS A 69 -4.07 16.21 -3.70
N GLY A 70 -3.35 16.33 -4.81
CA GLY A 70 -2.38 17.39 -5.05
C GLY A 70 -2.87 18.35 -6.12
N ASN A 71 -2.36 19.56 -6.06
CA ASN A 71 -2.49 20.62 -7.07
C ASN A 71 -1.28 20.66 -8.03
N GLY A 72 -0.35 19.70 -7.91
CA GLY A 72 0.78 19.55 -8.82
C GLY A 72 0.46 18.65 -10.03
N PRO A 73 1.44 18.42 -10.92
CA PRO A 73 1.24 17.69 -12.18
C PRO A 73 0.74 16.24 -12.03
N ILE A 74 0.99 15.61 -10.87
CA ILE A 74 0.52 14.26 -10.56
C ILE A 74 -0.99 14.21 -10.28
N GLY A 75 -1.63 15.35 -10.03
CA GLY A 75 -3.04 15.44 -9.68
C GLY A 75 -3.39 14.68 -8.42
N SER A 76 -4.32 13.72 -8.54
CA SER A 76 -4.79 12.88 -7.44
C SER A 76 -4.38 11.42 -7.62
N MET A 77 -3.93 10.79 -6.54
CA MET A 77 -3.66 9.36 -6.47
C MET A 77 -4.68 8.69 -5.54
N THR A 78 -5.18 7.51 -5.92
CA THR A 78 -6.16 6.78 -5.12
C THR A 78 -5.72 5.32 -5.01
N VAL A 79 -5.70 4.79 -3.80
CA VAL A 79 -5.39 3.38 -3.53
C VAL A 79 -6.51 2.77 -2.72
N THR A 80 -6.96 1.58 -3.10
CA THR A 80 -7.94 0.79 -2.37
C THR A 80 -7.32 -0.52 -1.93
N ALA A 81 -7.47 -0.88 -0.66
CA ALA A 81 -6.95 -2.11 -0.07
C ALA A 81 -8.01 -2.84 0.76
N ASN A 82 -7.86 -4.16 0.87
CA ASN A 82 -8.73 -5.03 1.66
C ASN A 82 -7.94 -5.72 2.81
N PRO A 83 -8.61 -6.50 3.69
CA PRO A 83 -8.00 -7.10 4.87
C PRO A 83 -6.99 -8.20 4.55
N LYS A 84 -7.06 -8.75 3.33
CA LYS A 84 -6.14 -9.77 2.82
C LYS A 84 -4.82 -9.19 2.31
N GLY A 85 -4.66 -7.86 2.37
CA GLY A 85 -3.48 -7.15 1.85
C GLY A 85 -3.49 -7.02 0.32
N GLU A 86 -4.61 -7.34 -0.33
CA GLU A 86 -4.79 -7.08 -1.76
C GLU A 86 -5.06 -5.59 -1.96
N VAL A 87 -4.37 -4.99 -2.92
CA VAL A 87 -4.36 -3.53 -3.12
C VAL A 87 -4.34 -3.18 -4.61
N LYS A 88 -5.00 -2.08 -4.97
CA LYS A 88 -4.98 -1.49 -6.31
C LYS A 88 -4.87 0.03 -6.22
N GLY A 89 -4.31 0.65 -7.26
CA GLY A 89 -4.21 2.11 -7.43
C GLY A 89 -3.55 2.50 -8.72
#